data_AF-A0A8S3C8R7-F1
#
_entry.id   AF-A0A8S3C8R7-F1
#
_cell.length_a   1.000
_cell.length_b   1.000
_cell.length_c   1.000
_cell.angle_alpha   90.00
_cell.angle_beta   90.00
_cell.angle_gamma   90.00
#
_symmetry.space_group_name_H-M   'P 1'
#
loop_
_entity.id
_entity.type
_entity.pdbx_description
1 polymer ?
#
loop_
_entity_poly.entity_id
_entity_poly.type
_entity_poly.pdbx_seq_one_letter_code
_entity_poly.pdbx_strand_id
1 'polypeptide(L)' 'MQNELLRWAHDHPTAGHGGQQKTLFRLSTRVHWKSMRKDIFNYVAACQECQQFKYNNAPTSSLMQMHLVNEP' A
#
# COMPACT_ATOMS: atom_id res chain seq x y z
N MET A 1 13.23 -18.75 -1.01
CA MET A 1 11.97 -18.99 -0.30
C MET A 1 11.19 -17.72 0.07
N GLN A 2 11.63 -16.85 0.99
CA GLN A 2 10.85 -15.64 1.36
C GLN A 2 10.57 -14.71 0.16
N ASN A 3 11.58 -14.48 -0.69
CA ASN A 3 11.44 -13.66 -1.90
C ASN A 3 10.40 -14.21 -2.88
N GLU A 4 10.26 -15.54 -2.98
CA GLU A 4 9.29 -16.15 -3.89
C GLU A 4 7.85 -15.97 -3.38
N LEU A 5 7.67 -16.05 -2.06
CA LEU A 5 6.39 -15.75 -1.41
C LEU A 5 5.99 -14.28 -1.60
N LEU A 6 6.95 -13.36 -1.46
CA LEU A 6 6.74 -11.92 -1.68
C LEU A 6 6.33 -11.64 -3.12
N ARG A 7 7.07 -12.18 -4.11
CA ARG A 7 6.74 -12.06 -5.54
C ARG A 7 5.35 -12.64 -5.86
N TRP A 8 5.04 -13.82 -5.35
CA TRP A 8 3.73 -14.44 -5.58
C TRP A 8 2.58 -13.61 -4.96
N ALA A 9 2.81 -13.02 -3.78
CA ALA A 9 1.78 -12.25 -3.09
C ALA A 9 1.62 -10.80 -3.59
N HIS A 10 2.62 -10.24 -4.27
CA HIS A 10 2.64 -8.85 -4.71
C HIS A 10 2.68 -8.70 -6.25
N ASP A 11 3.67 -9.31 -6.90
CA ASP A 11 3.95 -9.17 -8.35
C ASP A 11 3.04 -10.02 -9.23
N HIS A 12 2.34 -11.02 -8.66
CA HIS A 12 1.46 -11.87 -9.46
C HIS A 12 0.33 -11.02 -10.09
N PRO A 13 -0.01 -11.17 -11.38
CA PRO A 13 -1.04 -10.34 -12.04
C PRO A 13 -2.39 -10.37 -11.32
N THR A 14 -2.78 -11.51 -10.76
CA THR A 14 -4.00 -11.65 -9.96
C THR A 14 -3.89 -11.06 -8.54
N ALA A 15 -2.68 -10.72 -8.09
CA ALA A 15 -2.44 -10.00 -6.85
C ALA A 15 -2.52 -8.48 -7.00
N GLY A 16 -2.30 -7.99 -8.22
CA GLY A 16 -2.54 -6.60 -8.61
C GLY A 16 -1.71 -5.59 -7.81
N HIS A 17 -0.47 -5.94 -7.45
CA HIS A 17 0.43 -5.02 -6.73
C HIS A 17 -0.18 -4.43 -5.46
N GLY A 18 -0.92 -5.26 -4.71
CA GLY A 18 -1.60 -4.85 -3.49
C GLY A 18 -0.66 -4.14 -2.51
N GLY A 19 -1.17 -3.09 -1.86
CA GLY A 19 -0.41 -2.35 -0.85
C GLY A 19 -0.01 -3.23 0.35
N GLN A 20 0.89 -2.69 1.18
CA GLN A 20 1.56 -3.41 2.28
C GLN A 20 0.61 -4.27 3.15
N GLN A 21 -0.54 -3.72 3.53
CA GLN A 21 -1.53 -4.43 4.37
C GLN A 21 -2.22 -5.57 3.62
N LYS A 22 -2.53 -5.40 2.33
CA LYS A 22 -3.13 -6.46 1.51
C LYS A 22 -2.16 -7.61 1.32
N THR A 23 -0.89 -7.30 1.05
CA THR A 23 0.16 -8.31 0.91
C THR A 23 0.41 -9.05 2.23
N LEU A 24 0.43 -8.32 3.36
CA LEU A 24 0.54 -8.92 4.70
C LEU A 24 -0.62 -9.86 4.98
N PHE A 25 -1.86 -9.40 4.82
CA PHE A 25 -3.04 -10.22 5.07
C PHE A 25 -3.01 -11.51 4.25
N ARG A 26 -2.71 -11.42 2.95
CA ARG A 26 -2.60 -12.59 2.06
C ARG A 26 -1.58 -13.60 2.58
N LEU A 27 -0.37 -13.16 2.91
CA LEU A 27 0.71 -14.06 3.34
C LEU A 27 0.45 -14.65 4.73
N SER A 28 -0.08 -13.84 5.67
CA SER A 28 -0.38 -14.27 7.04
C SER A 28 -1.43 -15.39 7.11
N THR A 29 -2.24 -15.60 6.07
CA THR A 29 -3.20 -16.73 6.03
C THR A 29 -2.57 -18.09 5.77
N ARG A 30 -1.32 -18.15 5.30
CA ARG A 30 -0.68 -19.40 4.82
C ARG A 30 0.67 -19.67 5.46
N VAL A 31 1.41 -18.62 5.77
CA VAL A 31 2.81 -18.71 6.23
C VAL A 31 3.06 -17.67 7.30
N HIS A 32 4.10 -17.88 8.12
CA HIS A 32 4.54 -16.91 9.12
C HIS A 32 6.06 -17.00 9.30
N TRP A 33 6.71 -15.86 9.48
CA TRP A 33 8.12 -15.80 9.86
C TRP A 33 8.44 -14.55 10.68
N LYS A 34 9.54 -14.59 11.44
CA LYS A 34 9.90 -13.61 12.49
C LYS A 34 9.90 -12.14 12.04
N SER A 35 10.27 -11.86 10.79
CA SER A 35 10.39 -10.49 10.25
C SER A 35 9.39 -10.18 9.13
N MET A 36 8.34 -10.99 8.99
CA MET A 36 7.36 -10.94 7.89
C MET A 36 6.83 -9.54 7.59
N ARG A 37 6.35 -8.84 8.61
CA ARG A 37 5.79 -7.50 8.41
C ARG A 37 6.84 -6.54 7.84
N LYS A 38 8.06 -6.55 8.39
CA LYS A 38 9.14 -5.67 7.93
C LYS A 38 9.53 -5.99 6.49
N ASP A 39 9.69 -7.28 6.18
CA ASP A 39 10.11 -7.72 4.85
C ASP A 39 9.06 -7.38 3.79
N ILE A 40 7.77 -7.60 4.08
CA ILE A 40 6.66 -7.24 3.19
C ILE A 40 6.60 -5.72 2.97
N PHE A 41 6.74 -4.95 4.05
CA PHE A 41 6.62 -3.49 3.96
C PHE A 41 7.75 -2.89 3.14
N ASN A 42 8.98 -3.37 3.35
CA ASN A 42 10.15 -2.98 2.57
C ASN A 42 10.01 -3.40 1.11
N TYR A 43 9.54 -4.61 0.85
CA TYR A 43 9.34 -5.13 -0.50
C TYR A 43 8.33 -4.28 -1.30
N VAL A 44 7.14 -4.04 -0.74
CA VAL A 44 6.12 -3.21 -1.40
C VAL A 44 6.56 -1.75 -1.52
N ALA A 45 7.31 -1.22 -0.54
CA ALA A 45 7.86 0.14 -0.62
C ALA A 45 8.89 0.30 -1.75
N ALA A 46 9.65 -0.76 -2.05
CA ALA A 46 10.62 -0.77 -3.13
C ALA A 46 10.01 -0.97 -4.54
N CYS A 47 8.73 -1.39 -4.62
CA CYS A 47 8.06 -1.61 -5.91
C CYS A 47 7.85 -0.29 -6.67
N GLN A 48 8.58 -0.13 -7.78
CA GLN A 48 8.52 1.08 -8.61
C GLN A 48 7.14 1.29 -9.24
N GLU A 49 6.49 0.24 -9.72
CA GLU A 49 5.14 0.35 -10.29
C GLU A 49 4.16 0.87 -9.25
N CYS A 50 4.17 0.31 -8.03
CA CYS A 50 3.37 0.84 -6.94
C CYS A 50 3.68 2.31 -6.64
N GLN A 51 4.95 2.70 -6.54
CA GLN A 51 5.30 4.08 -6.23
C GLN A 51 4.89 5.06 -7.33
N GLN A 52 4.91 4.64 -8.60
CA GLN A 52 4.47 5.48 -9.73
C GLN A 52 2.96 5.75 -9.69
N PHE A 53 2.15 4.76 -9.32
CA PHE A 53 0.68 4.91 -9.24
C PHE A 53 0.17 5.39 -7.88
N LYS A 54 1.04 5.49 -6.88
CA LYS A 54 0.65 5.92 -5.53
C LYS A 54 0.44 7.43 -5.52
N TYR A 55 -0.82 7.83 -5.48
CA TYR A 55 -1.21 9.22 -5.29
C TYR A 55 -0.62 9.76 -3.98
N ASN A 56 -0.02 10.94 -4.05
CA ASN A 56 0.47 11.64 -2.88
C ASN A 56 -0.74 12.30 -2.19
N ASN A 57 -1.21 11.72 -1.08
CA ASN A 57 -2.15 12.38 -0.15
C ASN A 57 -1.48 13.49 0.66
N ALA A 58 -0.53 14.21 0.06
CA ALA A 58 -0.14 15.48 0.63
C ALA A 58 -1.41 16.35 0.63
N PRO A 59 -1.81 16.91 1.78
CA PRO A 59 -2.89 17.87 1.79
C PRO A 59 -2.46 19.00 0.87
N THR A 60 -3.05 19.07 -0.33
CA THR A 60 -3.00 20.28 -1.13
C THR A 60 -3.61 21.35 -0.24
N SER A 61 -2.75 22.19 0.31
CA SER A 61 -3.09 23.32 1.16
C SER A 61 -3.82 24.36 0.33
N SER A 62 -5.04 24.03 -0.06
CA SER A 62 -6.03 24.95 -0.54
C SER A 62 -7.18 24.73 0.42
N LEU A 63 -7.27 25.63 1.41
CA LEU A 63 -8.40 25.72 2.32
C LEU A 63 -9.65 25.68 1.45
N MET A 64 -10.38 24.57 1.49
CA MET A 64 -11.74 24.53 0.97
C MET A 64 -12.52 25.53 1.81
N GLN A 65 -12.63 26.76 1.31
CA GLN A 65 -13.31 27.85 1.99
C GLN A 65 -14.78 27.40 2.12
N MET A 66 -15.17 26.99 3.32
CA MET A 66 -16.58 26.86 3.65
C MET A 66 -17.19 28.25 3.48
N HIS A 67 -17.99 28.42 2.44
CA HIS A 67 -18.75 29.65 2.23
C HIS A 67 -19.78 29.71 3.36
N LEU A 68 -19.54 30.57 4.36
CA LEU A 68 -20.55 30.90 5.35
C LEU A 68 -21.62 31.73 4.63
N VAL A 69 -22.73 31.08 4.29
CA VAL A 69 -23.96 31.79 3.91
C VAL A 69 -24.41 32.53 5.17
N ASN A 70 -24.23 33.85 5.18
CA ASN A 70 -24.92 34.69 6.13
C ASN A 70 -26.37 34.82 5.64
N GLU A 71 -27.31 34.18 6.35
CA GLU A 71 -28.74 34.39 6.15
C GLU A 71 -29.14 35.84 6.54
N PRO A 72 -30.17 36.42 5.89
CA PRO A 72 -30.51 37.83 5.98
C PRO A 72 -31.14 38.26 7.31
#